data_AF-A0A0T0MBN1-F1
#
_entry.id   AF-A0A0T0MBN1-F1
#
_cell.length_a   1.000
_cell.length_b   1.000
_cell.length_c   1.000
_cell.angle_alpha   90.00
_cell.angle_beta   90.00
_cell.angle_gamma   90.00
#
_symmetry.space_group_name_H-M   'P 1'
#
loop_
_entity.id
_entity.type
_entity.pdbx_description
1 polymer ?
#
loop_
_entity_poly.entity_id
_entity_poly.type
_entity_poly.pdbx_seq_one_letter_code
_entity_poly.pdbx_strand_id
1 'polypeptide(L)'
;MCFDCPTIAKPRNVSGNFKNRQKISIFKKLFGGQTKESSQEAKPEDKLDGSRGDIILNFQHSIKKSIEWDELKNVEFAMWLPCDDDKTFRTSTIAEKWTIIYSLTKDYWSFITADLLKTLKLVDEKTFRLGLPDNFQAFAFLTTDDEQVILSLSQEKGIRFHFAEITPFKYRVAFMDNFISYCNAWKSIIELNNGEKDENLGFEDWWLLTHKTSMTVEEKEPLTGVGKIVK
;
A
#
# COMPACT_ATOMS: atom_id res chain seq x y z
N MET A 1 27.11 -1.11 -7.87
CA MET A 1 26.49 -0.06 -8.74
C MET A 1 25.41 0.60 -7.91
N CYS A 2 25.66 1.79 -7.37
CA CYS A 2 24.63 2.54 -6.65
C CYS A 2 23.56 2.95 -7.66
N PHE A 3 22.32 2.49 -7.44
CA PHE A 3 21.17 3.16 -8.03
C PHE A 3 21.07 4.49 -7.29
N ASP A 4 21.77 5.49 -7.79
CA ASP A 4 21.65 6.86 -7.33
C ASP A 4 20.18 7.26 -7.47
N CYS A 5 19.47 7.25 -6.34
CA CYS A 5 18.23 7.99 -6.25
C CYS A 5 18.61 9.45 -6.52
N PRO A 6 17.96 10.13 -7.49
CA PRO A 6 18.11 11.57 -7.61
C PRO A 6 17.78 12.17 -6.26
N THR A 7 18.67 13.05 -5.76
CA THR A 7 18.51 13.79 -4.52
C THR A 7 17.08 14.32 -4.46
N ILE A 8 16.27 13.73 -3.57
CA ILE A 8 14.85 14.04 -3.47
C ILE A 8 14.79 15.49 -3.00
N ALA A 9 14.45 16.40 -3.91
CA ALA A 9 13.99 17.71 -3.52
C ALA A 9 12.85 17.50 -2.51
N LYS A 10 12.93 18.15 -1.33
CA LYS A 10 11.89 18.09 -0.29
C LYS A 10 10.52 17.97 -0.97
N PRO A 11 9.73 16.91 -0.71
CA PRO A 11 8.40 16.83 -1.28
C PRO A 11 7.70 18.13 -0.89
N ARG A 12 7.37 18.96 -1.89
CA ARG A 12 6.50 20.10 -1.64
C ARG A 12 5.25 19.49 -1.04
N ASN A 13 4.77 20.06 0.06
CA ASN A 13 3.43 19.79 0.55
C ASN A 13 2.49 20.24 -0.58
N VAL A 14 2.19 19.33 -1.50
CA VAL A 14 1.34 19.64 -2.64
C VAL A 14 -0.06 19.51 -2.09
N SER A 15 -0.68 20.64 -1.77
CA SER A 15 -2.13 20.79 -1.85
C SER A 15 -2.53 20.58 -3.31
N GLY A 16 -2.47 19.33 -3.77
CA GLY A 16 -2.66 18.93 -5.15
C GLY A 16 -4.13 18.88 -5.45
N ASN A 17 -4.59 19.78 -6.31
CA ASN A 17 -5.93 19.73 -6.90
C ASN A 17 -6.07 18.43 -7.72
N PHE A 18 -6.57 17.37 -7.09
CA PHE A 18 -6.97 16.15 -7.78
C PHE A 18 -8.19 16.48 -8.66
N LYS A 19 -8.01 16.43 -9.99
CA LYS A 19 -9.11 16.63 -10.95
C LYS A 19 -10.06 15.44 -10.87
N ASN A 20 -11.16 15.62 -10.14
CA ASN A 20 -12.28 14.69 -10.06
C ASN A 20 -12.97 14.50 -11.42
N ARG A 21 -13.06 13.26 -11.90
CA ARG A 21 -14.11 12.83 -12.84
C ARG A 21 -15.17 12.04 -12.06
N GLN A 22 -16.37 12.60 -12.02
CA GLN A 22 -17.61 12.09 -11.42
C GLN A 22 -18.26 11.06 -12.37
N LYS A 23 -18.99 9.98 -11.98
CA LYS A 23 -20.30 9.97 -11.30
C LYS A 23 -20.81 8.53 -10.99
N ILE A 24 -21.54 8.41 -9.85
CA ILE A 24 -22.72 7.56 -9.52
C ILE A 24 -22.56 6.15 -8.88
N SER A 25 -22.92 6.11 -7.59
CA SER A 25 -23.86 5.20 -6.86
C SER A 25 -23.70 3.68 -6.90
N ILE A 26 -22.64 3.15 -6.29
CA ILE A 26 -22.56 1.74 -5.84
C ILE A 26 -22.64 1.64 -4.29
N PHE A 27 -22.42 2.74 -3.56
CA PHE A 27 -22.34 2.77 -2.09
C PHE A 27 -23.61 2.28 -1.37
N LYS A 28 -24.80 2.49 -1.94
CA LYS A 28 -26.05 1.96 -1.37
C LYS A 28 -26.17 0.43 -1.47
N LYS A 29 -25.46 -0.22 -2.40
CA LYS A 29 -25.43 -1.68 -2.52
C LYS A 29 -24.40 -2.34 -1.60
N LEU A 30 -23.29 -1.66 -1.33
CA LEU A 30 -22.19 -2.22 -0.52
C LEU A 30 -22.41 -2.09 0.99
N PHE A 31 -23.14 -1.06 1.44
CA PHE A 31 -23.26 -0.75 2.88
C PHE A 31 -24.68 -0.31 3.33
N GLY A 32 -25.71 -0.51 2.49
CA GLY A 32 -27.09 -0.13 2.81
C GLY A 32 -27.90 -1.25 3.47
N GLY A 33 -28.34 -1.04 4.71
CA GLY A 33 -29.28 -1.91 5.44
C GLY A 33 -30.67 -2.00 4.80
N GLN A 34 -31.35 -3.11 5.09
CA GLN A 34 -32.60 -3.64 4.52
C GLN A 34 -33.77 -2.66 4.34
N THR A 35 -34.52 -2.86 3.24
CA THR A 35 -35.99 -2.78 3.25
C THR A 35 -36.57 -3.88 2.34
N LYS A 36 -37.56 -4.63 2.89
CA LYS A 36 -38.45 -5.63 2.26
C LYS A 36 -39.06 -5.10 0.94
N GLU A 37 -39.53 -5.85 -0.05
CA GLU A 37 -40.07 -7.21 -0.19
C GLU A 37 -40.16 -7.47 -1.71
N SER A 38 -39.78 -8.64 -2.22
CA SER A 38 -40.49 -9.36 -3.29
C SER A 38 -39.67 -10.57 -3.75
N SER A 39 -40.39 -11.68 -3.84
CA SER A 39 -39.93 -13.03 -4.06
C SER A 39 -39.48 -13.25 -5.50
N GLN A 40 -38.23 -13.66 -5.69
CA GLN A 40 -37.77 -14.44 -6.85
C GLN A 40 -36.48 -15.17 -6.45
N GLU A 41 -36.41 -16.46 -6.80
CA GLU A 41 -35.35 -17.40 -6.42
C GLU A 41 -33.94 -16.83 -6.66
N ALA A 42 -33.30 -16.40 -5.58
CA ALA A 42 -31.93 -15.95 -5.59
C ALA A 42 -31.01 -17.16 -5.48
N LYS A 43 -30.06 -17.26 -6.43
CA LYS A 43 -28.79 -17.97 -6.24
C LYS A 43 -28.22 -17.62 -4.84
N PRO A 44 -27.46 -18.52 -4.18
CA PRO A 44 -26.92 -18.23 -2.85
C PRO A 44 -26.17 -16.89 -2.91
N GLU A 45 -26.77 -15.86 -2.31
CA GLU A 45 -26.12 -14.59 -2.06
C GLU A 45 -24.98 -14.95 -1.12
N ASP A 46 -23.76 -14.97 -1.65
CA ASP A 46 -22.55 -14.81 -0.87
C ASP A 46 -22.71 -13.48 -0.12
N LYS A 47 -23.29 -13.55 1.08
CA LYS A 47 -23.26 -12.43 2.02
C LYS A 47 -21.80 -12.00 2.08
N LEU A 48 -21.55 -10.70 1.92
CA LEU A 48 -20.29 -10.09 2.31
C LEU A 48 -20.02 -10.53 3.75
N ASP A 49 -19.23 -11.59 3.90
CA ASP A 49 -18.86 -12.11 5.20
C ASP A 49 -18.16 -10.97 5.94
N GLY A 50 -18.69 -10.62 7.12
CA GLY A 50 -18.21 -9.50 7.94
C GLY A 50 -16.69 -9.54 8.13
N SER A 51 -16.10 -10.74 8.04
CA SER A 51 -14.66 -10.98 8.05
C SER A 51 -13.85 -10.09 7.10
N ARG A 52 -14.30 -9.83 5.86
CA ARG A 52 -13.52 -9.01 4.89
C ARG A 52 -13.53 -7.53 5.25
N GLY A 53 -14.70 -7.02 5.64
CA GLY A 53 -14.83 -5.64 6.11
C GLY A 53 -14.02 -5.41 7.37
N ASP A 54 -14.03 -6.37 8.29
CA ASP A 54 -13.26 -6.33 9.53
C ASP A 54 -11.75 -6.31 9.25
N ILE A 55 -11.26 -7.11 8.30
CA ILE A 55 -9.83 -7.08 7.90
C ILE A 55 -9.44 -5.69 7.38
N ILE A 56 -10.29 -5.07 6.56
CA ILE A 56 -10.04 -3.73 6.03
C ILE A 56 -9.99 -2.70 7.17
N LEU A 57 -11.02 -2.68 8.01
CA LEU A 57 -11.11 -1.77 9.14
C LEU A 57 -9.96 -1.96 10.13
N ASN A 58 -9.53 -3.20 10.39
CA ASN A 58 -8.40 -3.49 11.28
C ASN A 58 -7.09 -2.90 10.76
N PHE A 59 -6.82 -3.01 9.46
CA PHE A 59 -5.64 -2.37 8.87
C PHE A 59 -5.75 -0.85 8.94
N GLN A 60 -6.91 -0.27 8.62
CA GLN A 60 -7.14 1.17 8.74
C GLN A 60 -6.92 1.67 10.17
N HIS A 61 -7.43 0.95 11.17
CA HIS A 61 -7.24 1.27 12.58
C HIS A 61 -5.79 1.14 13.06
N SER A 62 -4.95 0.36 12.38
CA SER A 62 -3.51 0.31 12.68
C SER A 62 -2.76 1.61 12.34
N ILE A 63 -3.37 2.47 11.51
CA ILE A 63 -2.87 3.80 11.17
C ILE A 63 -3.43 4.81 12.17
N LYS A 64 -2.58 5.37 13.03
CA LYS A 64 -2.97 6.27 14.13
C LYS A 64 -3.21 7.69 13.62
N LYS A 65 -2.24 8.27 12.92
CA LYS A 65 -2.34 9.62 12.34
C LYS A 65 -1.25 9.87 11.30
N SER A 66 -1.56 10.73 10.33
CA SER A 66 -0.55 11.36 9.48
C SER A 66 0.37 12.26 10.32
N ILE A 67 1.63 12.38 9.91
CA ILE A 67 2.63 13.27 10.52
C ILE A 67 3.36 14.06 9.43
N GLU A 68 3.88 15.23 9.79
CA GLU A 68 4.68 16.05 8.88
C GLU A 68 6.11 15.48 8.72
N TRP A 69 6.76 15.85 7.62
CA TRP A 69 8.09 15.32 7.27
C TRP A 69 9.18 15.71 8.27
N ASP A 70 9.05 16.87 8.90
CA ASP A 70 9.98 17.34 9.93
C ASP A 70 9.87 16.55 11.23
N GLU A 71 8.71 15.98 11.55
CA GLU A 71 8.46 15.08 12.69
C GLU A 71 9.09 13.68 12.53
N LEU A 72 9.53 13.30 11.32
CA LEU A 72 10.24 12.04 11.10
C LEU A 72 11.55 12.00 11.89
N LYS A 73 11.81 10.87 12.54
CA LYS A 73 13.09 10.58 13.20
C LYS A 73 14.23 10.72 12.19
N ASN A 74 15.39 11.21 12.66
CA ASN A 74 16.57 11.38 11.81
C ASN A 74 17.30 10.04 11.61
N VAL A 75 16.66 9.13 10.87
CA VAL A 75 17.11 7.77 10.57
C VAL A 75 16.80 7.43 9.12
N GLU A 76 17.44 6.39 8.58
CA GLU A 76 17.11 5.90 7.23
C GLU A 76 15.73 5.24 7.19
N PHE A 77 15.03 5.42 6.08
CA PHE A 77 13.79 4.71 5.76
C PHE A 77 13.99 3.90 4.48
N ALA A 78 13.52 2.66 4.44
CA ALA A 78 13.54 1.87 3.22
C ALA A 78 12.46 0.80 3.19
N MET A 79 12.20 0.25 2.00
CA MET A 79 11.35 -0.93 1.84
C MET A 79 11.96 -2.17 2.51
N TRP A 80 13.29 -2.26 2.50
CA TRP A 80 14.08 -3.29 3.18
C TRP A 80 15.41 -2.73 3.67
N LEU A 81 15.81 -3.12 4.88
CA LEU A 81 17.11 -2.84 5.49
C LEU A 81 17.60 -4.13 6.15
N PRO A 82 18.90 -4.46 6.03
CA PRO A 82 19.46 -5.62 6.70
C PRO A 82 19.37 -5.46 8.23
N CYS A 83 19.06 -6.55 8.93
CA CYS A 83 19.10 -6.62 10.39
C CYS A 83 19.47 -8.04 10.85
N ASP A 84 19.63 -8.25 12.15
CA ASP A 84 20.05 -9.56 12.69
C ASP A 84 19.13 -10.72 12.29
N ASP A 85 17.82 -10.47 12.20
CA ASP A 85 16.80 -11.46 11.83
C ASP A 85 16.58 -11.57 10.31
N ASP A 86 17.10 -10.62 9.51
CA ASP A 86 16.90 -10.55 8.06
C ASP A 86 18.13 -9.91 7.38
N LYS A 87 19.22 -10.69 7.35
CA LYS A 87 20.56 -10.19 6.99
C LYS A 87 20.78 -10.02 5.49
N THR A 88 20.11 -10.82 4.67
CA THR A 88 20.34 -10.88 3.22
C THR A 88 19.03 -10.77 2.47
N PHE A 89 18.99 -9.91 1.46
CA PHE A 89 17.83 -9.63 0.64
C PHE A 89 17.34 -10.89 -0.09
N ARG A 90 18.26 -11.74 -0.57
CA ARG A 90 17.95 -13.00 -1.28
C ARG A 90 16.98 -13.90 -0.55
N THR A 91 17.08 -13.97 0.77
CA THR A 91 16.25 -14.83 1.62
C THR A 91 15.32 -14.01 2.50
N SER A 92 15.11 -12.74 2.14
CA SER A 92 14.38 -11.82 2.99
C SER A 92 12.88 -12.10 2.95
N THR A 93 12.31 -12.30 4.14
CA THR A 93 10.86 -12.40 4.30
C THR A 93 10.16 -11.10 3.87
N ILE A 94 10.78 -9.95 4.07
CA ILE A 94 10.23 -8.66 3.63
C ILE A 94 10.20 -8.58 2.09
N ALA A 95 11.26 -9.05 1.41
CA ALA A 95 11.30 -9.11 -0.05
C ALA A 95 10.24 -10.06 -0.63
N GLU A 96 10.03 -11.24 0.00
CA GLU A 96 8.94 -12.16 -0.38
C GLU A 96 7.57 -11.50 -0.22
N LYS A 97 7.33 -10.81 0.90
CA LYS A 97 6.06 -10.10 1.13
C LYS A 97 5.82 -8.99 0.12
N TRP A 98 6.86 -8.25 -0.29
CA TRP A 98 6.73 -7.28 -1.38
C TRP A 98 6.30 -7.93 -2.69
N THR A 99 6.86 -9.09 -3.03
CA THR A 99 6.45 -9.85 -4.22
C THR A 99 4.95 -10.21 -4.19
N ILE A 100 4.45 -10.63 -3.03
CA ILE A 100 3.02 -10.91 -2.84
C ILE A 100 2.18 -9.62 -3.01
N ILE A 101 2.58 -8.53 -2.36
CA ILE A 101 1.88 -7.24 -2.43
C ILE A 101 1.77 -6.75 -3.88
N TYR A 102 2.87 -6.76 -4.63
CA TYR A 102 2.88 -6.31 -6.02
C TYR A 102 1.93 -7.14 -6.88
N SER A 103 1.90 -8.46 -6.67
CA SER A 103 0.99 -9.34 -7.39
C SER A 103 -0.49 -9.12 -7.05
N LEU A 104 -0.80 -8.79 -5.79
CA LEU A 104 -2.18 -8.52 -5.35
C LEU A 104 -2.70 -7.16 -5.81
N THR A 105 -1.84 -6.15 -5.82
CA THR A 105 -2.24 -4.76 -6.08
C THR A 105 -2.35 -4.44 -7.58
N LYS A 106 -1.70 -5.19 -8.48
CA LYS A 106 -1.61 -4.84 -9.91
C LYS A 106 -2.94 -4.63 -10.63
N ASP A 107 -3.98 -5.38 -10.25
CA ASP A 107 -5.28 -5.33 -10.90
C ASP A 107 -6.27 -4.38 -10.18
N TYR A 108 -5.92 -3.87 -8.99
CA TYR A 108 -6.87 -3.17 -8.10
C TYR A 108 -6.24 -1.98 -7.34
N TRP A 109 -5.11 -1.47 -7.82
CA TRP A 109 -4.34 -0.42 -7.18
C TRP A 109 -5.14 0.86 -6.94
N SER A 110 -6.12 1.20 -7.78
CA SER A 110 -6.86 2.46 -7.67
C SER A 110 -7.82 2.49 -6.49
N PHE A 111 -8.40 1.34 -6.16
CA PHE A 111 -9.26 1.15 -4.98
C PHE A 111 -8.42 1.18 -3.71
N ILE A 112 -7.32 0.41 -3.69
CA ILE A 112 -6.40 0.31 -2.57
C ILE A 112 -5.79 1.67 -2.25
N THR A 113 -5.38 2.43 -3.27
CA THR A 113 -4.82 3.78 -3.13
C THR A 113 -5.84 4.77 -2.58
N ALA A 114 -7.07 4.78 -3.12
CA ALA A 114 -8.13 5.64 -2.62
C ALA A 114 -8.41 5.38 -1.13
N ASP A 115 -8.46 4.11 -0.73
CA ASP A 115 -8.75 3.74 0.65
C ASP A 115 -7.61 4.05 1.63
N LEU A 116 -6.36 3.84 1.23
CA LEU A 116 -5.19 4.28 2.01
C LEU A 116 -5.19 5.80 2.23
N LEU A 117 -5.45 6.58 1.18
CA LEU A 117 -5.43 8.04 1.28
C LEU A 117 -6.64 8.60 2.04
N LYS A 118 -7.81 7.94 2.00
CA LYS A 118 -8.93 8.24 2.89
C LYS A 118 -8.56 8.00 4.35
N THR A 119 -7.92 6.87 4.65
CA THR A 119 -7.45 6.53 6.00
C THR A 119 -6.49 7.59 6.54
N LEU A 120 -5.63 8.13 5.68
CA LEU A 120 -4.71 9.23 6.00
C LEU A 120 -5.35 10.63 5.95
N LYS A 121 -6.65 10.73 5.66
CA LYS A 121 -7.42 11.98 5.53
C LYS A 121 -6.87 12.94 4.47
N LEU A 122 -6.31 12.39 3.39
CA LEU A 122 -5.71 13.14 2.28
C LEU A 122 -6.65 13.34 1.09
N VAL A 123 -7.77 12.60 1.05
CA VAL A 123 -8.82 12.72 0.04
C VAL A 123 -10.20 12.63 0.69
N ASP A 124 -11.24 13.02 -0.05
CA ASP A 124 -12.63 12.98 0.42
C ASP A 124 -13.12 11.53 0.63
N GLU A 125 -13.96 11.31 1.64
CA GLU A 125 -14.55 9.99 1.98
C GLU A 125 -15.34 9.34 0.83
N LYS A 126 -15.83 10.14 -0.13
CA LYS A 126 -16.55 9.64 -1.31
C LYS A 126 -15.61 9.18 -2.43
N THR A 127 -14.29 9.35 -2.28
CA THR A 127 -13.29 8.91 -3.25
C THR A 127 -13.20 7.40 -3.22
N PHE A 128 -13.58 6.75 -4.33
CA PHE A 128 -13.65 5.28 -4.40
C PHE A 128 -12.52 4.66 -5.22
N ARG A 129 -12.09 5.35 -6.28
CA ARG A 129 -10.92 5.01 -7.09
C ARG A 129 -10.08 6.25 -7.23
N LEU A 130 -8.77 6.10 -7.15
CA LEU A 130 -7.83 7.19 -7.35
C LEU A 130 -6.63 6.70 -8.16
N GLY A 131 -6.28 7.48 -9.19
CA GLY A 131 -5.05 7.32 -9.97
C GLY A 131 -3.80 7.33 -9.08
N LEU A 132 -2.82 6.46 -9.37
CA LEU A 132 -1.46 6.68 -8.86
C LEU A 132 -0.89 7.96 -9.51
N PRO A 133 -0.11 8.77 -8.77
CA PRO A 133 0.46 9.99 -9.31
C PRO A 133 1.57 9.68 -10.32
N ASP A 134 1.68 10.49 -11.38
CA ASP A 134 2.76 10.36 -12.39
C ASP A 134 4.14 10.47 -11.73
N ASN A 135 4.27 11.42 -10.79
CA ASN A 135 5.50 11.67 -10.04
C ASN A 135 5.43 11.03 -8.64
N PHE A 136 6.61 10.79 -8.07
CA PHE A 136 6.74 10.32 -6.69
C PHE A 136 6.04 11.26 -5.70
N GLN A 137 5.13 10.69 -4.91
CA GLN A 137 4.54 11.33 -3.72
C GLN A 137 4.78 10.46 -2.51
N ALA A 138 5.01 11.09 -1.35
CA ALA A 138 5.24 10.39 -0.10
C ALA A 138 4.48 11.06 1.05
N PHE A 139 3.95 10.24 1.95
CA PHE A 139 3.18 10.63 3.10
C PHE A 139 3.69 9.86 4.31
N ALA A 140 3.97 10.56 5.41
CA ALA A 140 4.41 9.95 6.66
C ALA A 140 3.22 9.76 7.61
N PHE A 141 3.22 8.66 8.35
CA PHE A 141 2.22 8.41 9.39
C PHE A 141 2.82 7.63 10.57
N LEU A 142 2.14 7.75 11.70
CA LEU A 142 2.35 6.90 12.87
C LEU A 142 1.33 5.77 12.87
N THR A 143 1.78 4.60 13.30
CA THR A 143 0.91 3.46 13.58
C THR A 143 0.44 3.49 15.03
N THR A 144 -0.48 2.59 15.39
CA THR A 144 -0.96 2.43 16.77
C THR A 144 0.13 2.06 17.77
N ASP A 145 1.19 1.41 17.29
CA ASP A 145 2.38 1.03 18.08
C ASP A 145 3.47 2.11 18.08
N ASP A 146 3.13 3.34 17.64
CA ASP A 146 4.03 4.50 17.57
C ASP A 146 5.26 4.31 16.65
N GLU A 147 5.15 3.40 15.68
CA GLU A 147 6.12 3.23 14.60
C GLU A 147 5.88 4.25 13.47
N GLN A 148 6.97 4.81 12.94
CA GLN A 148 6.92 5.73 11.82
C GLN A 148 7.05 4.97 10.50
N VAL A 149 6.10 5.18 9.60
CA VAL A 149 6.07 4.55 8.27
C VAL A 149 5.86 5.64 7.22
N ILE A 150 6.57 5.52 6.10
CA ILE A 150 6.34 6.37 4.93
C ILE A 150 5.58 5.54 3.88
N LEU A 151 4.40 6.00 3.49
CA LEU A 151 3.71 5.55 2.28
C LEU A 151 4.26 6.34 1.09
N SER A 152 4.75 5.68 0.05
CA SER A 152 5.12 6.34 -1.21
C SER A 152 4.36 5.76 -2.39
N LEU A 153 3.91 6.64 -3.29
CA LEU A 153 3.06 6.35 -4.44
C LEU A 153 3.68 6.91 -5.72
N SER A 154 3.55 6.17 -6.82
CA SER A 154 3.92 6.60 -8.17
C SER A 154 3.41 5.58 -9.19
N GLN A 155 3.06 5.98 -10.41
CA GLN A 155 2.67 5.03 -11.47
C GLN A 155 3.78 4.01 -11.77
N GLU A 156 5.03 4.46 -11.89
CA GLU A 156 6.19 3.61 -12.22
C GLU A 156 6.41 2.47 -11.21
N LYS A 157 6.32 2.80 -9.91
CA LYS A 157 6.76 1.91 -8.83
C LYS A 157 5.61 1.41 -7.93
N GLY A 158 4.36 1.80 -8.20
CA GLY A 158 3.19 1.38 -7.44
C GLY A 158 3.09 1.99 -6.02
N ILE A 159 2.53 1.20 -5.10
CA ILE A 159 2.33 1.50 -3.67
C ILE A 159 3.48 0.88 -2.87
N ARG A 160 4.20 1.68 -2.06
CA ARG A 160 5.33 1.19 -1.24
C ARG A 160 5.24 1.75 0.18
N PHE A 161 5.71 0.97 1.13
CA PHE A 161 5.90 1.36 2.52
C PHE A 161 7.39 1.32 2.84
N HIS A 162 7.84 2.31 3.60
CA HIS A 162 9.22 2.40 4.05
C HIS A 162 9.22 2.48 5.56
N PHE A 163 10.01 1.60 6.17
CA PHE A 163 10.15 1.51 7.61
C PHE A 163 11.44 2.19 8.04
N ALA A 164 11.39 2.83 9.21
CA ALA A 164 12.59 3.36 9.83
C ALA A 164 13.57 2.21 10.15
N GLU A 165 14.87 2.48 10.04
CA GLU A 165 15.94 1.53 10.39
C GLU A 165 15.78 0.95 11.79
N ILE A 166 15.26 1.75 12.72
CA ILE A 166 15.05 1.36 14.11
C ILE A 166 13.77 0.56 14.35
N THR A 167 12.85 0.48 13.38
CA THR A 167 11.58 -0.24 13.54
C THR A 167 11.87 -1.74 13.69
N PRO A 168 11.36 -2.44 14.72
CA PRO A 168 11.66 -3.86 14.95
C PRO A 168 11.29 -4.75 13.76
N PHE A 169 12.13 -5.72 13.41
CA PHE A 169 11.87 -6.63 12.28
C PHE A 169 10.50 -7.32 12.38
N LYS A 170 10.17 -7.87 13.56
CA LYS A 170 8.87 -8.50 13.84
C LYS A 170 7.69 -7.58 13.55
N TYR A 171 7.85 -6.28 13.82
CA TYR A 171 6.83 -5.28 13.52
C TYR A 171 6.66 -5.10 12.01
N ARG A 172 7.76 -4.92 11.26
CA ARG A 172 7.72 -4.77 9.79
C ARG A 172 7.02 -5.96 9.13
N VAL A 173 7.37 -7.18 9.56
CA VAL A 173 6.75 -8.43 9.09
C VAL A 173 5.25 -8.43 9.36
N ALA A 174 4.83 -8.18 10.61
CA ALA A 174 3.43 -8.17 11.00
C ALA A 174 2.61 -7.08 10.26
N PHE A 175 3.19 -5.89 10.11
CA PHE A 175 2.57 -4.81 9.34
C PHE A 175 2.32 -5.23 7.88
N MET A 176 3.32 -5.84 7.24
CA MET A 176 3.20 -6.31 5.86
C MET A 176 2.19 -7.46 5.72
N ASP A 177 2.11 -8.37 6.69
CA ASP A 177 1.08 -9.44 6.71
C ASP A 177 -0.34 -8.87 6.83
N ASN A 178 -0.51 -7.85 7.67
CA ASN A 178 -1.78 -7.13 7.78
C ASN A 178 -2.11 -6.43 6.46
N PHE A 179 -1.13 -5.80 5.80
CA PHE A 179 -1.35 -5.16 4.51
C PHE A 179 -1.67 -6.16 3.38
N ILE A 180 -1.02 -7.33 3.35
CA ILE A 180 -1.35 -8.42 2.42
C ILE A 180 -2.80 -8.87 2.62
N SER A 181 -3.22 -9.06 3.87
CA SER A 181 -4.60 -9.43 4.20
C SER A 181 -5.59 -8.35 3.77
N TYR A 182 -5.26 -7.08 3.97
CA TYR A 182 -6.01 -5.91 3.51
C TYR A 182 -6.16 -5.88 1.98
N CYS A 183 -5.07 -6.08 1.22
CA CYS A 183 -5.11 -6.14 -0.24
C CYS A 183 -5.97 -7.31 -0.75
N ASN A 184 -5.86 -8.48 -0.11
CA ASN A 184 -6.69 -9.65 -0.43
C ASN A 184 -8.18 -9.42 -0.15
N ALA A 185 -8.51 -8.74 0.96
CA ALA A 185 -9.88 -8.39 1.30
C ALA A 185 -10.46 -7.43 0.25
N TRP A 186 -9.71 -6.40 -0.14
CA TRP A 186 -10.10 -5.48 -1.21
C TRP A 186 -10.33 -6.20 -2.53
N LYS A 187 -9.35 -7.00 -2.98
CA LYS A 187 -9.48 -7.84 -4.18
C LYS A 187 -10.76 -8.67 -4.16
N SER A 188 -11.00 -9.38 -3.06
CA SER A 188 -12.17 -10.24 -2.91
C SER A 188 -13.49 -9.45 -3.01
N ILE A 189 -13.57 -8.28 -2.36
CA ILE A 189 -14.77 -7.44 -2.40
C ILE A 189 -15.00 -6.94 -3.83
N ILE A 190 -13.95 -6.50 -4.54
CA ILE A 190 -14.07 -6.00 -5.91
C ILE A 190 -14.53 -7.12 -6.85
N GLU A 191 -13.93 -8.30 -6.74
CA GLU A 191 -14.29 -9.47 -7.56
C GLU A 191 -15.72 -9.93 -7.32
N LEU A 192 -16.17 -10.03 -6.06
CA LEU A 192 -17.55 -10.38 -5.71
C LEU A 192 -18.57 -9.38 -6.27
N ASN A 193 -18.18 -8.11 -6.42
CA ASN A 193 -19.04 -7.07 -6.95
C ASN A 193 -18.89 -6.84 -8.47
N ASN A 194 -18.15 -7.70 -9.16
CA ASN A 194 -17.82 -7.54 -10.59
C ASN A 194 -17.19 -6.16 -10.90
N GLY A 195 -16.37 -5.63 -9.98
CA GLY A 195 -15.67 -4.39 -10.20
C GLY A 195 -14.61 -4.52 -11.29
N GLU A 196 -14.43 -3.44 -12.06
CA GLU A 196 -13.43 -3.41 -13.13
C GLU A 196 -12.02 -3.44 -12.57
N LYS A 197 -11.17 -4.26 -13.20
CA LYS A 197 -9.73 -4.22 -12.97
C LYS A 197 -9.15 -2.89 -13.46
N ASP A 198 -8.08 -2.48 -12.83
CA ASP A 198 -7.28 -1.36 -13.28
C ASP A 198 -6.42 -1.74 -14.50
N GLU A 199 -5.96 -0.71 -15.22
CA GLU A 199 -4.95 -0.90 -16.25
C GLU A 199 -3.62 -1.35 -15.64
N ASN A 200 -2.87 -2.15 -16.40
CA ASN A 200 -1.54 -2.58 -16.00
C ASN A 200 -0.54 -1.43 -16.20
N LEU A 201 -0.06 -0.85 -15.10
CA LEU A 201 0.93 0.22 -15.09
C LEU A 201 2.40 -0.30 -15.10
N GLY A 202 2.63 -1.62 -15.07
CA GLY A 202 3.96 -2.23 -15.15
C GLY A 202 4.76 -2.24 -13.84
N PHE A 203 4.20 -1.79 -12.72
CA PHE A 203 4.92 -1.74 -11.45
C PHE A 203 5.22 -3.12 -10.84
N GLU A 204 4.48 -4.18 -11.21
CA GLU A 204 4.80 -5.56 -10.82
C GLU A 204 6.09 -6.01 -11.52
N ASP A 205 6.21 -5.76 -12.82
CA ASP A 205 7.42 -6.06 -13.60
C ASP A 205 8.62 -5.26 -13.10
N TRP A 206 8.40 -3.98 -12.76
CA TRP A 206 9.42 -3.14 -12.10
C TRP A 206 9.92 -3.79 -10.81
N TRP A 207 9.03 -4.30 -9.96
CA TRP A 207 9.41 -4.98 -8.73
C TRP A 207 10.19 -6.26 -9.02
N LEU A 208 9.71 -7.11 -9.93
CA LEU A 208 10.39 -8.36 -10.28
C LEU A 208 11.81 -8.11 -10.81
N LEU A 209 11.98 -7.08 -11.64
CA LEU A 209 13.30 -6.64 -12.10
C LEU A 209 14.17 -6.13 -10.95
N THR A 210 13.61 -5.30 -10.07
CA THR A 210 14.31 -4.76 -8.89
C THR A 210 14.75 -5.88 -7.95
N HIS A 211 13.87 -6.85 -7.68
CA HIS A 211 14.12 -8.00 -6.84
C HIS A 211 15.27 -8.85 -7.38
N LYS A 212 15.19 -9.23 -8.66
CA LYS A 212 16.25 -10.01 -9.34
C LYS A 212 17.59 -9.26 -9.35
N THR A 213 17.57 -7.98 -9.68
CA THR A 213 18.77 -7.14 -9.73
C THR A 213 19.43 -7.05 -8.35
N SER A 214 18.62 -6.86 -7.30
CA SER A 214 19.09 -6.78 -5.92
C SER A 214 19.78 -8.10 -5.52
N MET A 215 19.17 -9.25 -5.82
CA MET A 215 19.79 -10.56 -5.57
C MET A 215 21.13 -10.74 -6.29
N THR A 216 21.24 -10.27 -7.54
CA THR A 216 22.48 -10.34 -8.33
C THR A 216 23.56 -9.39 -7.81
N VAL A 217 23.19 -8.21 -7.34
CA VAL A 217 24.14 -7.28 -6.70
C VAL A 217 24.65 -7.86 -5.38
N GLU A 218 23.76 -8.46 -4.59
CA GLU A 218 24.10 -9.07 -3.30
C GLU A 218 25.13 -10.21 -3.41
N GLU A 219 25.21 -10.91 -4.55
CA GLU A 219 26.25 -11.92 -4.82
C GLU A 219 27.66 -11.34 -4.82
N LYS A 220 27.80 -10.03 -5.08
CA LYS A 220 29.09 -9.34 -5.20
C LYS A 220 29.41 -8.51 -3.96
N GLU A 221 28.41 -7.85 -3.41
CA GLU A 221 28.55 -6.95 -2.26
C GLU A 221 27.28 -6.98 -1.39
N PRO A 222 27.38 -7.00 -0.05
CA PRO A 222 26.21 -6.93 0.82
C PRO A 222 25.36 -5.69 0.54
N LEU A 223 24.05 -5.85 0.40
CA LEU A 223 23.14 -4.73 0.23
C LEU A 223 22.96 -3.99 1.55
N THR A 224 22.99 -2.66 1.49
CA THR A 224 22.73 -1.79 2.65
C THR A 224 21.26 -1.39 2.77
N GLY A 225 20.42 -1.82 1.83
CA GLY A 225 18.98 -1.58 1.80
C GLY A 225 18.44 -1.54 0.37
N VAL A 226 17.12 -1.64 0.24
CA VAL A 226 16.40 -1.56 -1.05
C VAL A 226 15.26 -0.55 -0.94
N GLY A 227 15.13 0.30 -1.95
CA GLY A 227 14.10 1.33 -2.00
C GLY A 227 14.25 2.37 -0.89
N LYS A 228 15.45 2.86 -0.62
CA LYS A 228 15.70 3.86 0.43
C LYS A 228 15.03 5.21 0.11
N ILE A 229 14.54 5.89 1.14
CA ILE A 229 14.14 7.29 1.14
C ILE A 229 15.06 8.04 2.12
N VAL A 230 15.68 9.12 1.63
CA VAL A 230 16.51 10.02 2.43
C VAL A 230 15.69 11.27 2.78
N LYS A 231 15.74 11.69 4.03
CA LYS A 231 15.08 12.91 4.54
C LYS A 231 15.72 14.18 3.99
#